data_AF-A0A349B6T7-F1
#
_entry.id   AF-A0A349B6T7-F1
#
_cell.length_a   1.000
_cell.length_b   1.000
_cell.length_c   1.000
_cell.angle_alpha   90.00
_cell.angle_beta   90.00
_cell.angle_gamma   90.00
#
_symmetry.space_group_name_H-M   'P 1'
#
loop_
_entity.id
_entity.type
_entity.pdbx_description
1 polymer ?
#
loop_
_entity_poly.entity_id
_entity_poly.type
_entity_poly.pdbx_seq_one_letter_code
_entity_poly.pdbx_strand_id
1 'polypeptide(L)'
;MRQLTLKGAFSSPYSLKMRAVLRYRRIPYRWVLQGSRWDDLPRAPVPVIPVLGFHDVDGAVAEVMVDSSPQIARLEEEYDGRSLVSTDPASAFLDFLLEDYADEWVTKAMYHYRWTYDPDIEKAGRLLPLDRDLHLGDEQLRGAHDFIIERQVSRRALVGSTEANLPIIEGSYERLLDLLQAHLA
;
A
#
# COMPACT_ATOMS: atom_id res chain seq x y z
N MET A 1 -19.59 3.95 -16.96
CA MET A 1 -18.54 3.16 -16.27
C MET A 1 -18.96 3.05 -14.82
N ARG A 2 -18.80 1.87 -14.21
CA ARG A 2 -19.05 1.70 -12.77
C ARG A 2 -18.10 2.60 -12.00
N GLN A 3 -18.61 3.37 -11.05
CA GLN A 3 -17.77 4.21 -10.21
C GLN A 3 -16.89 3.30 -9.34
N LEU A 4 -15.63 3.70 -9.12
CA LEU A 4 -14.74 3.05 -8.15
C LEU A 4 -14.49 3.99 -6.97
N THR A 5 -14.40 3.42 -5.77
CA THR A 5 -13.87 4.11 -4.60
C THR A 5 -12.62 3.37 -4.13
N LEU A 6 -11.48 4.07 -4.04
CA LEU A 6 -10.27 3.56 -3.42
C LEU A 6 -10.15 4.13 -2.01
N LYS A 7 -10.33 3.27 -1.02
CA LYS A 7 -10.06 3.59 0.39
C LYS A 7 -8.63 3.22 0.75
N GLY A 8 -7.90 4.16 1.34
CA GLY A 8 -6.53 3.91 1.80
C GLY A 8 -6.01 4.95 2.79
N ALA A 9 -4.68 5.04 2.89
CA ALA A 9 -3.97 6.03 3.70
C ALA A 9 -2.76 6.56 2.93
N PHE A 10 -2.26 7.75 3.28
CA PHE A 10 -1.13 8.36 2.56
C PHE A 10 0.21 7.65 2.81
N SER A 11 0.40 7.08 3.99
CA SER A 11 1.62 6.36 4.40
C SER A 11 1.59 4.86 4.10
N SER A 12 0.51 4.35 3.50
CA SER A 12 0.38 2.96 3.07
C SER A 12 1.00 2.78 1.68
N PRO A 13 2.08 1.99 1.53
CA PRO A 13 2.68 1.76 0.22
C PRO A 13 1.70 1.11 -0.76
N TYR A 14 0.91 0.13 -0.32
CA TYR A 14 -0.11 -0.52 -1.14
C TYR A 14 -1.23 0.44 -1.58
N SER A 15 -1.61 1.40 -0.72
CA SER A 15 -2.59 2.43 -1.12
C SER A 15 -2.03 3.34 -2.21
N LEU A 16 -0.75 3.71 -2.12
CA LEU A 16 -0.08 4.51 -3.15
C LEU A 16 0.12 3.71 -4.44
N LYS A 17 0.45 2.41 -4.34
CA LYS A 17 0.50 1.47 -5.47
C LYS A 17 -0.83 1.44 -6.23
N MET A 18 -1.95 1.21 -5.55
CA MET A 18 -3.26 1.20 -6.21
C MET A 18 -3.66 2.56 -6.80
N ARG A 19 -3.29 3.67 -6.14
CA ARG A 19 -3.47 5.01 -6.75
C ARG A 19 -2.65 5.16 -8.03
N ALA A 20 -1.40 4.69 -8.05
CA ALA A 20 -0.53 4.74 -9.22
C ALA A 20 -1.11 3.88 -10.36
N VAL A 21 -1.57 2.66 -10.06
CA VAL A 21 -2.26 1.76 -11.00
C VAL A 21 -3.45 2.45 -11.65
N LEU A 22 -4.42 2.93 -10.85
CA LEU A 22 -5.64 3.54 -11.37
C LEU A 22 -5.33 4.79 -12.22
N ARG A 23 -4.35 5.61 -11.80
CA ARG A 23 -3.89 6.78 -12.56
C ARG A 23 -3.22 6.39 -13.86
N TYR A 24 -2.32 5.42 -13.83
CA TYR A 24 -1.62 4.93 -15.02
C TYR A 24 -2.63 4.39 -16.03
N ARG A 25 -3.49 3.46 -15.60
CA ARG A 25 -4.60 2.85 -16.37
C ARG A 25 -5.67 3.84 -16.83
N ARG A 26 -5.68 5.08 -16.30
CA ARG A 26 -6.69 6.13 -16.53
C ARG A 26 -8.10 5.72 -16.11
N ILE A 27 -8.23 4.94 -15.05
CA ILE A 27 -9.51 4.54 -14.48
C ILE A 27 -9.96 5.62 -13.50
N PRO A 28 -11.12 6.27 -13.69
CA PRO A 28 -11.64 7.26 -12.74
C PRO A 28 -12.02 6.61 -11.42
N TYR A 29 -11.65 7.23 -10.30
CA TYR A 29 -11.95 6.74 -8.97
C TYR A 29 -12.11 7.88 -7.96
N ARG A 30 -12.88 7.64 -6.90
CA ARG A 30 -12.94 8.49 -5.71
C ARG A 30 -11.90 8.01 -4.70
N TRP A 31 -11.00 8.89 -4.27
CA TRP A 31 -10.05 8.61 -3.18
C TRP A 31 -10.69 8.94 -1.83
N VAL A 32 -10.63 7.98 -0.90
CA VAL A 32 -11.19 8.11 0.45
C VAL A 32 -10.15 7.70 1.48
N LEU A 33 -9.99 8.51 2.52
CA LEU A 33 -9.12 8.16 3.65
C LEU A 33 -9.85 7.23 4.61
N GLN A 34 -9.16 6.16 5.03
CA GLN A 34 -9.68 5.20 6.00
C GLN A 34 -10.10 5.91 7.30
N GLY A 35 -11.34 5.68 7.73
CA GLY A 35 -11.88 6.25 8.98
C GLY A 35 -12.28 7.73 8.89
N SER A 36 -12.14 8.38 7.72
CA SER A 36 -12.68 9.72 7.52
C SER A 36 -14.20 9.71 7.46
N ARG A 37 -14.85 10.88 7.59
CA ARG A 37 -16.31 11.02 7.43
C ARG A 37 -16.85 10.60 6.05
N TRP A 38 -15.95 10.40 5.09
CA TRP A 38 -16.27 9.98 3.73
C TRP A 38 -16.01 8.48 3.49
N ASP A 39 -15.51 7.76 4.51
CA ASP A 39 -15.38 6.30 4.50
C ASP A 39 -16.75 5.64 4.66
N ASP A 40 -17.44 5.54 3.53
CA ASP A 40 -18.78 4.94 3.38
C ASP A 40 -18.72 3.52 2.82
N LEU A 41 -17.53 2.95 2.60
CA LEU A 41 -17.39 1.58 2.13
C LEU A 41 -17.75 0.61 3.26
N PRO A 42 -18.49 -0.48 2.96
CA PRO A 42 -18.78 -1.50 3.94
C PRO A 42 -17.50 -2.12 4.50
N ARG A 43 -17.61 -2.74 5.68
CA ARG A 43 -16.48 -3.42 6.30
C ARG A 43 -16.00 -4.55 5.39
N ALA A 44 -14.74 -4.46 4.98
CA ALA A 44 -14.09 -5.51 4.22
C ALA A 44 -13.90 -6.79 5.08
N PRO A 45 -13.85 -7.99 4.46
CA PRO A 45 -13.67 -9.25 5.17
C PRO A 45 -12.40 -9.27 6.04
N VAL A 46 -11.32 -8.69 5.52
CA VAL A 46 -10.04 -8.55 6.21
C VAL A 46 -9.77 -7.05 6.43
N PRO A 47 -9.35 -6.62 7.65
CA PRO A 47 -9.16 -5.21 7.98
C PRO A 47 -7.80 -4.68 7.47
N VAL A 48 -7.54 -4.79 6.17
CA VAL A 48 -6.33 -4.29 5.50
C VAL A 48 -6.70 -3.22 4.47
N ILE A 49 -5.72 -2.37 4.15
CA ILE A 49 -5.82 -1.33 3.11
C ILE A 49 -4.78 -1.57 2.02
N PRO A 50 -5.07 -1.22 0.76
CA PRO A 50 -6.27 -0.53 0.30
C PRO A 50 -7.51 -1.42 0.17
N VAL A 51 -8.68 -0.78 0.26
CA VAL A 51 -9.97 -1.39 -0.10
C VAL A 51 -10.47 -0.74 -1.39
N LEU A 52 -10.80 -1.54 -2.39
CA LEU A 52 -11.39 -1.09 -3.64
C LEU A 52 -12.89 -1.42 -3.65
N GLY A 53 -13.74 -0.39 -3.68
CA GLY A 53 -15.19 -0.51 -3.76
C GLY A 53 -15.67 -0.38 -5.20
N PHE A 54 -16.48 -1.34 -5.64
CA PHE A 54 -17.14 -1.37 -6.94
C PHE A 54 -18.59 -0.96 -6.77
N HIS A 55 -19.00 0.07 -7.50
CA HIS A 55 -20.35 0.60 -7.43
C HIS A 55 -21.22 0.06 -8.57
N ASP A 56 -22.51 -0.13 -8.32
CA ASP A 56 -23.50 -0.42 -9.34
C ASP A 56 -23.86 0.82 -10.17
N VAL A 57 -24.89 0.68 -11.03
CA VAL A 57 -25.37 1.76 -11.90
C VAL A 57 -26.09 2.88 -11.13
N ASP A 58 -26.62 2.57 -9.95
CA ASP A 58 -27.33 3.51 -9.08
C ASP A 58 -26.37 4.21 -8.10
N GLY A 59 -25.09 3.84 -8.12
CA GLY A 59 -24.01 4.39 -7.31
C GLY A 59 -23.84 3.73 -5.94
N ALA A 60 -24.63 2.71 -5.62
CA ALA A 60 -24.48 1.95 -4.39
C ALA A 60 -23.27 1.01 -4.48
N VAL A 61 -22.62 0.75 -3.34
CA VAL A 61 -21.49 -0.18 -3.30
C VAL A 61 -22.01 -1.61 -3.44
N ALA A 62 -21.71 -2.25 -4.55
CA ALA A 62 -22.09 -3.63 -4.83
C ALA A 62 -21.10 -4.63 -4.21
N GLU A 63 -19.81 -4.27 -4.20
CA GLU A 63 -18.73 -5.16 -3.77
C GLU A 63 -17.54 -4.36 -3.23
N VAL A 64 -16.79 -4.96 -2.31
CA VAL A 64 -15.48 -4.46 -1.86
C VAL A 64 -14.42 -5.55 -1.97
N MET A 65 -13.24 -5.18 -2.44
CA MET A 65 -12.07 -6.04 -2.51
C MET A 65 -10.94 -5.48 -1.66
N VAL A 66 -10.11 -6.37 -1.13
CA VAL A 66 -8.84 -6.07 -0.45
C VAL A 66 -7.70 -6.75 -1.22
N ASP A 67 -6.46 -6.47 -0.83
CA ASP A 67 -5.24 -6.98 -1.48
C ASP A 67 -5.01 -6.40 -2.89
N SER A 68 -3.85 -5.77 -3.10
CA SER A 68 -3.57 -5.06 -4.35
C SER A 68 -3.41 -5.99 -5.55
N SER A 69 -2.82 -7.17 -5.39
CA SER A 69 -2.55 -8.08 -6.51
C SER A 69 -3.85 -8.61 -7.16
N PRO A 70 -4.85 -9.16 -6.42
CA PRO A 70 -6.12 -9.56 -7.02
C PRO A 70 -6.97 -8.36 -7.47
N GLN A 71 -6.84 -7.19 -6.83
CA GLN A 71 -7.46 -5.95 -7.34
C GLN A 71 -6.91 -5.60 -8.72
N ILE A 72 -5.59 -5.62 -8.90
CA ILE A 72 -4.94 -5.34 -10.19
C ILE A 72 -5.37 -6.36 -11.23
N ALA A 73 -5.32 -7.65 -10.91
CA ALA A 73 -5.71 -8.72 -11.84
C ALA A 73 -7.14 -8.52 -12.37
N ARG A 74 -8.10 -8.21 -11.49
CA ARG A 74 -9.48 -7.91 -11.91
C ARG A 74 -9.57 -6.65 -12.77
N LEU A 75 -8.82 -5.60 -12.44
CA LEU A 75 -8.81 -4.37 -13.25
C LEU A 75 -8.22 -4.60 -14.64
N GLU A 76 -7.24 -5.51 -14.77
CA GLU A 76 -6.70 -5.92 -16.08
C GLU A 76 -7.74 -6.67 -16.93
N GLU A 77 -8.63 -7.43 -16.31
CA GLU A 77 -9.73 -8.15 -16.99
C GLU A 77 -10.93 -7.25 -17.34
N GLU A 78 -11.34 -6.37 -16.42
CA GLU A 78 -12.60 -5.61 -16.56
C GLU A 78 -12.48 -4.30 -17.35
N TYR A 79 -11.26 -3.74 -17.46
CA TYR A 79 -11.05 -2.46 -18.12
C TYR A 79 -10.19 -2.62 -19.38
N ASP A 80 -10.68 -2.06 -20.48
CA ASP A 80 -9.90 -1.98 -21.71
C ASP A 80 -8.93 -0.79 -21.72
N GLY A 81 -8.00 -0.79 -22.68
CA GLY A 81 -7.13 0.33 -22.98
C GLY A 81 -5.70 0.11 -22.50
N ARG A 82 -5.16 1.07 -21.74
CA ARG A 82 -3.78 0.97 -21.27
C ARG A 82 -3.70 -0.14 -20.22
N SER A 83 -2.74 -1.05 -20.38
CA SER A 83 -2.54 -2.21 -19.52
C SER A 83 -1.21 -2.15 -18.78
N LEU A 84 -1.16 -2.78 -17.60
CA LEU A 84 0.05 -3.00 -16.81
C LEU A 84 0.79 -4.27 -17.22
N VAL A 85 0.10 -5.21 -17.86
CA VAL A 85 0.61 -6.54 -18.18
C VAL A 85 0.82 -6.64 -19.68
N SER A 86 2.00 -7.07 -20.09
CA SER A 86 2.31 -7.28 -21.51
C SER A 86 1.42 -8.36 -22.12
N THR A 87 1.09 -8.22 -23.41
CA THR A 87 0.38 -9.26 -24.16
C THR A 87 1.29 -10.44 -24.53
N ASP A 88 2.61 -10.25 -24.48
CA ASP A 88 3.59 -11.33 -24.64
C ASP A 88 3.67 -12.16 -23.35
N PRO A 89 3.43 -13.48 -23.38
CA PRO A 89 3.37 -14.30 -22.15
C PRO A 89 4.67 -14.30 -21.34
N ALA A 90 5.84 -14.23 -21.98
CA ALA A 90 7.11 -14.21 -21.27
C ALA A 90 7.32 -12.88 -20.52
N SER A 91 6.98 -11.77 -21.17
CA SER A 91 7.00 -10.44 -20.57
C SER A 91 5.96 -10.31 -19.45
N ALA A 92 4.74 -10.83 -19.66
CA ALA A 92 3.69 -10.84 -18.65
C ALA A 92 4.13 -11.56 -17.36
N PHE A 93 4.83 -12.69 -17.50
CA PHE A 93 5.41 -13.38 -16.35
C PHE A 93 6.39 -12.49 -15.58
N LEU A 94 7.23 -11.73 -16.28
CA LEU A 94 8.15 -10.79 -15.64
C LEU A 94 7.42 -9.63 -14.95
N ASP A 95 6.33 -9.12 -15.54
CA ASP A 95 5.51 -8.08 -14.92
C ASP A 95 4.96 -8.55 -13.56
N PHE A 96 4.40 -9.78 -13.49
CA PHE A 96 3.93 -10.37 -12.24
C PHE A 96 5.08 -10.69 -11.27
N LEU A 97 6.22 -11.17 -11.75
CA LEU A 97 7.37 -11.46 -10.90
C LEU A 97 7.93 -10.19 -10.23
N LEU A 98 7.99 -9.08 -10.97
CA LEU A 98 8.43 -7.79 -10.43
C LEU A 98 7.42 -7.22 -9.44
N GLU A 99 6.14 -7.40 -9.70
CA GLU A 99 5.06 -6.98 -8.80
C GLU A 99 5.08 -7.76 -7.48
N ASP A 100 5.22 -9.09 -7.54
CA ASP A 100 5.37 -9.97 -6.36
C ASP A 100 6.66 -9.65 -5.58
N TYR A 101 7.79 -9.44 -6.28
CA TYR A 101 9.04 -9.03 -5.64
C TYR A 101 8.88 -7.70 -4.88
N ALA A 102 8.16 -6.73 -5.44
CA ALA A 102 7.89 -5.47 -4.75
C ALA A 102 7.03 -5.69 -3.49
N ASP A 103 6.00 -6.53 -3.57
CA ASP A 103 5.05 -6.72 -2.46
C ASP A 103 5.59 -7.63 -1.35
N GLU A 104 6.43 -8.61 -1.68
CA GLU A 104 6.95 -9.60 -0.73
C GLU A 104 8.36 -9.29 -0.24
N TRP A 105 9.25 -8.81 -1.11
CA TRP A 105 10.63 -8.52 -0.74
C TRP A 105 10.84 -7.06 -0.34
N VAL A 106 10.42 -6.11 -1.20
CA VAL A 106 10.66 -4.67 -0.93
C VAL A 106 9.86 -4.18 0.27
N THR A 107 8.72 -4.80 0.58
CA THR A 107 7.98 -4.57 1.84
C THR A 107 8.82 -4.82 3.08
N LYS A 108 9.75 -5.79 3.05
CA LYS A 108 10.67 -6.02 4.18
C LYS A 108 11.59 -4.85 4.39
N ALA A 109 12.15 -4.28 3.31
CA ALA A 109 12.97 -3.08 3.38
C ALA A 109 12.16 -1.88 3.89
N MET A 110 10.95 -1.66 3.38
CA MET A 110 10.06 -0.60 3.87
C MET A 110 9.79 -0.73 5.37
N TYR A 111 9.45 -1.93 5.83
CA TYR A 111 9.16 -2.16 7.24
C TYR A 111 10.41 -2.03 8.11
N HIS A 112 11.55 -2.52 7.62
CA HIS A 112 12.85 -2.40 8.27
C HIS A 112 13.21 -0.94 8.50
N TYR A 113 13.31 -0.12 7.45
CA TYR A 113 13.70 1.28 7.59
C TYR A 113 12.68 2.09 8.41
N ARG A 114 11.39 1.79 8.32
CA ARG A 114 10.36 2.50 9.08
C ARG A 114 10.41 2.23 10.59
N TRP A 115 10.88 1.07 11.02
CA TRP A 115 10.76 0.62 12.41
C TRP A 115 12.08 0.20 13.07
N THR A 116 13.22 0.37 12.41
CA THR A 116 14.53 -0.02 12.96
C THR A 116 15.25 1.13 13.65
N TYR A 117 15.23 2.30 13.04
CA TYR A 117 16.01 3.46 13.48
C TYR A 117 15.12 4.45 14.24
N ASP A 118 15.58 4.95 15.40
CA ASP A 118 14.81 5.84 16.27
C ASP A 118 14.20 7.06 15.55
N PRO A 119 14.93 7.77 14.65
CA PRO A 119 14.35 8.90 13.93
C PRO A 119 13.17 8.51 13.02
N ASP A 120 13.24 7.33 12.40
CA ASP A 120 12.21 6.81 11.51
C ASP A 120 11.00 6.29 12.29
N ILE A 121 11.25 5.62 13.42
CA ILE A 121 10.22 5.15 14.36
C ILE A 121 9.41 6.34 14.87
N GLU A 122 10.08 7.39 15.37
CA GLU A 122 9.43 8.61 15.87
C GLU A 122 8.61 9.30 14.76
N LYS A 123 9.21 9.47 13.58
CA LYS A 123 8.52 10.06 12.43
C LYS A 123 7.28 9.26 12.04
N ALA A 124 7.39 7.93 11.94
CA ALA A 124 6.26 7.06 11.59
C ALA A 124 5.19 7.07 12.70
N GLY A 125 5.61 7.02 13.96
CA GLY A 125 4.75 7.09 15.13
C GLY A 125 3.89 8.35 15.14
N ARG A 126 4.44 9.47 14.67
CA ARG A 126 3.71 10.74 14.58
C ARG A 126 2.83 10.86 13.35
N LEU A 127 3.32 10.45 12.17
CA LEU A 127 2.62 10.65 10.91
C LEU A 127 1.46 9.66 10.70
N LEU A 128 1.62 8.40 11.11
CA LEU A 128 0.59 7.37 10.87
C LEU A 128 -0.76 7.64 11.57
N PRO A 129 -0.80 8.14 12.82
CA PRO A 129 -2.05 8.57 13.43
C PRO A 129 -2.67 9.77 12.71
N LEU A 130 -1.85 10.75 12.32
CA LEU A 130 -2.31 11.98 11.65
C LEU A 130 -2.85 11.74 10.25
N ASP A 131 -2.37 10.70 9.56
CA ASP A 131 -2.94 10.25 8.28
C ASP A 131 -4.42 9.86 8.37
N ARG A 132 -4.88 9.44 9.56
CA ARG A 132 -6.27 9.06 9.80
C ARG A 132 -7.11 10.27 10.22
N ASP A 133 -6.54 11.13 11.06
CA ASP A 133 -7.21 12.33 11.55
C ASP A 133 -6.19 13.43 11.90
N LEU A 134 -6.20 14.50 11.10
CA LEU A 134 -5.34 15.68 11.30
C LEU A 134 -5.80 16.57 12.47
N HIS A 135 -6.97 16.30 13.04
CA HIS A 135 -7.56 17.07 14.13
C HIS A 135 -7.43 16.38 15.51
N LEU A 136 -6.64 15.30 15.61
CA LEU A 136 -6.37 14.64 16.89
C LEU A 136 -5.82 15.65 17.91
N GLY A 137 -6.40 15.67 19.11
CA GLY A 137 -5.85 16.43 20.22
C GLY A 137 -4.52 15.84 20.71
N ASP A 138 -3.69 16.66 21.34
CA ASP A 138 -2.32 16.28 21.74
C ASP A 138 -2.25 14.98 22.59
N GLU A 139 -3.19 14.79 23.51
CA GLU A 139 -3.25 13.58 24.34
C GLU A 139 -3.60 12.34 23.52
N GLN A 140 -4.58 12.45 22.61
CA GLN A 140 -4.98 11.35 21.73
C GLN A 140 -3.86 11.00 20.75
N LEU A 141 -3.18 12.01 20.21
CA LEU A 141 -2.02 11.82 19.34
C LEU A 141 -0.90 11.09 20.06
N ARG A 142 -0.57 11.49 21.30
CA ARG A 142 0.44 10.81 22.13
C ARG A 142 0.09 9.34 22.38
N GLY A 143 -1.15 9.05 22.77
CA GLY A 143 -1.60 7.68 22.97
C GLY A 143 -1.54 6.84 21.67
N ALA A 144 -1.95 7.42 20.53
CA ALA A 144 -1.90 6.74 19.25
C ALA A 144 -0.45 6.52 18.74
N HIS A 145 0.43 7.48 19.02
CA HIS A 145 1.87 7.42 18.74
C HIS A 145 2.53 6.25 19.47
N ASP A 146 2.36 6.19 20.79
CA ASP A 146 2.98 5.15 21.61
C ASP A 146 2.44 3.76 21.22
N PHE A 147 1.12 3.67 21.02
CA PHE A 147 0.47 2.43 20.59
C PHE A 147 0.98 1.92 19.24
N ILE A 148 1.12 2.79 18.23
CA ILE A 148 1.54 2.34 16.89
C ILE A 148 3.02 1.93 16.89
N ILE A 149 3.87 2.65 17.63
CA ILE A 149 5.28 2.30 17.79
C ILE A 149 5.41 0.94 18.46
N GLU A 150 4.81 0.75 19.64
CA GLU A 150 4.88 -0.50 20.39
C GLU A 150 4.40 -1.68 19.53
N ARG A 151 3.26 -1.50 18.86
CA ARG A 151 2.66 -2.52 18.00
C ARG A 151 3.57 -2.90 16.83
N GLN A 152 4.23 -1.94 16.19
CA GLN A 152 4.98 -2.21 14.96
C GLN A 152 6.42 -2.65 15.25
N VAL A 153 7.08 -2.04 16.24
CA VAL A 153 8.42 -2.46 16.68
C VAL A 153 8.41 -3.90 17.20
N SER A 154 7.37 -4.30 17.95
CA SER A 154 7.21 -5.69 18.43
C SER A 154 7.00 -6.71 17.31
N ARG A 155 6.61 -6.28 16.10
CA ARG A 155 6.33 -7.14 14.95
C ARG A 155 7.45 -7.21 13.92
N ARG A 156 8.55 -6.46 14.09
CA ARG A 156 9.68 -6.45 13.13
C ARG A 156 10.24 -7.83 12.82
N ALA A 157 10.36 -8.69 13.83
CA ALA A 157 10.85 -10.04 13.66
C ALA A 157 9.92 -10.91 12.79
N LEU A 158 8.61 -10.65 12.81
CA LEU A 158 7.63 -11.40 11.99
C LEU A 158 7.83 -11.16 10.49
N VAL A 159 8.36 -10.00 10.11
CA VAL A 159 8.68 -9.67 8.71
C VAL A 159 10.15 -9.95 8.36
N GLY A 160 10.88 -10.60 9.27
CA GLY A 160 12.29 -10.94 9.09
C GLY A 160 13.27 -9.79 9.34
N SER A 161 12.80 -8.64 9.83
CA SER A 161 13.66 -7.51 10.21
C SER A 161 14.27 -7.76 11.58
N THR A 162 15.41 -8.46 11.59
CA THR A 162 16.22 -8.79 12.76
C THR A 162 17.66 -8.32 12.54
N GLU A 163 18.45 -8.22 13.61
CA GLU A 163 19.88 -7.87 13.50
C GLU A 163 20.64 -8.81 12.56
N ALA A 164 20.35 -10.12 12.61
CA ALA A 164 20.99 -11.10 11.75
C ALA A 164 20.68 -10.92 10.26
N ASN A 165 19.50 -10.38 9.93
CA ASN A 165 19.05 -10.19 8.54
C ASN A 165 19.29 -8.78 8.01
N LEU A 166 19.69 -7.82 8.86
CA LEU A 166 19.92 -6.42 8.48
C LEU A 166 20.84 -6.30 7.24
N PRO A 167 22.02 -6.94 7.17
CA PRO A 167 22.90 -6.80 6.01
C PRO A 167 22.26 -7.31 4.71
N ILE A 168 21.36 -8.29 4.80
CA ILE A 168 20.65 -8.86 3.65
C ILE A 168 19.58 -7.88 3.17
N ILE A 169 18.77 -7.34 4.09
CA ILE A 169 17.69 -6.41 3.76
C ILE A 169 18.26 -5.14 3.14
N GLU A 170 19.17 -4.47 3.84
CA GLU A 170 19.72 -3.19 3.40
C GLU A 170 20.55 -3.35 2.13
N GLY A 171 21.46 -4.32 2.10
CA GLY A 171 22.28 -4.57 0.92
C GLY A 171 21.45 -4.98 -0.30
N SER A 172 20.32 -5.68 -0.13
CA SER A 172 19.41 -5.98 -1.25
C SER A 172 18.65 -4.75 -1.75
N TYR A 173 18.28 -3.85 -0.84
CA TYR A 173 17.59 -2.61 -1.18
C TYR A 173 18.52 -1.64 -1.91
N GLU A 174 19.75 -1.48 -1.45
CA GLU A 174 20.76 -0.65 -2.13
C GLU A 174 21.03 -1.16 -3.56
N ARG A 175 21.21 -2.48 -3.74
CA ARG A 175 21.34 -3.07 -5.09
C ARG A 175 20.13 -2.79 -5.98
N LEU A 176 18.92 -2.85 -5.42
CA LEU A 176 17.72 -2.49 -6.16
C LEU A 176 17.75 -1.01 -6.59
N LEU A 177 18.14 -0.11 -5.68
CA LEU A 177 18.26 1.32 -6.00
C LEU A 177 19.30 1.58 -7.09
N ASP A 178 20.46 0.91 -7.04
CA ASP A 178 21.49 1.01 -8.09
C ASP A 178 20.96 0.56 -9.45
N LEU A 179 20.24 -0.55 -9.49
CA LEU A 179 19.62 -1.07 -10.72
C LEU A 179 18.54 -0.12 -11.26
N LEU A 180 17.69 0.42 -10.40
CA LEU A 180 16.67 1.39 -10.80
C LEU A 180 17.29 2.70 -11.29
N GLN A 181 18.33 3.19 -10.62
CA GLN A 181 19.07 4.38 -11.04
C GLN A 181 19.70 4.16 -12.42
N ALA A 182 20.33 3.01 -12.66
CA ALA A 182 20.91 2.69 -13.95
C ALA A 182 19.86 2.55 -15.08
N HIS A 183 18.65 2.10 -14.74
CA HIS A 183 17.58 1.87 -15.72
C HIS A 183 16.75 3.12 -16.05
N LEU A 184 16.52 4.00 -15.06
CA LEU A 184 15.60 5.14 -15.16
C LEU A 184 16.28 6.50 -15.41
N ALA A 185 17.61 6.57 -15.29
CA ALA A 185 18.38 7.81 -15.49
C ALA A 185 18.44 8.29 -16.95
#